data_AF-A0AAD7E7C0-F1
#
_entry.id   AF-A0AAD7E7C0-F1
#
_cell.length_a   1.000
_cell.length_b   1.000
_cell.length_c   1.000
_cell.angle_alpha   90.00
_cell.angle_beta   90.00
_cell.angle_gamma   90.00
#
_symmetry.space_group_name_H-M   'P 1'
#
loop_
_entity.id
_entity.type
_entity.pdbx_description
1 polymer ?
#
loop_
_entity_poly.entity_id
_entity_poly.type
_entity_poly.pdbx_seq_one_letter_code
_entity_poly.pdbx_strand_id
1 'polypeptide(L)'
;MKCLHCLIAPPPPHGDSHTSCVAFIVFILAIVSFLLHWRSHNIPLLSILIWLALSDLIYGINSMIWNENVNLIGLPWCDITTKIKIGADIALPASILALALRVYQITWQKTRLAGLSPTPDSHHGLSLVVESGTDTIVQGHRFNIYENFGCNLAIYLSIPSNLILDIPPLIASALALIYCSLALVNFARQHHVFSQLARVSQNTDLSEPAYIRLMSLTLLLGVWNALVISSTKASTYCNGRLLPWTTWDDVHSFFWIVSTYPTAVIPREVLSGLYISWPAVPISSLFVFGFFACGTEVMERQCASARSLGQAFVGSGTRSQPASVESEDKSQSTTESAFSLISQTVGDYPRHT
;
A
#
# COMPACT_ATOMS: atom_id res chain seq x y z
N MET A 1 16.41 14.28 -31.68
CA MET A 1 15.13 14.19 -30.92
C MET A 1 14.28 12.95 -31.21
N LYS A 2 14.68 12.01 -32.08
CA LYS A 2 13.93 10.75 -32.33
C LYS A 2 14.36 9.55 -31.47
N CYS A 3 15.51 9.60 -30.78
CA CYS A 3 16.02 8.47 -29.99
C CYS A 3 15.45 8.38 -28.55
N LEU A 4 14.88 9.46 -28.00
CA LEU A 4 14.31 9.43 -26.64
C LEU A 4 12.90 8.82 -26.60
N HIS A 5 12.22 8.73 -27.75
CA HIS A 5 10.90 8.11 -27.88
C HIS A 5 10.93 6.58 -27.94
N CYS A 6 12.11 5.96 -28.13
CA CYS A 6 12.25 4.50 -28.20
C CYS A 6 12.57 3.86 -26.84
N LEU A 7 13.09 4.63 -25.88
CA LEU A 7 13.40 4.15 -24.52
C LEU A 7 12.21 4.19 -23.55
N ILE A 8 11.08 4.76 -23.99
CA ILE A 8 9.82 4.86 -23.23
C ILE A 8 8.68 4.19 -24.02
N ALA A 9 9.01 3.35 -25.01
CA ALA A 9 8.02 2.48 -25.63
C ALA A 9 7.97 1.19 -24.80
N PRO A 10 6.98 1.01 -23.91
CA PRO A 10 6.77 -0.26 -23.25
C PRO A 10 6.57 -1.32 -24.34
N PRO A 11 7.20 -2.50 -24.23
CA PRO A 11 6.92 -3.58 -25.15
C PRO A 11 5.41 -3.86 -25.12
N PRO A 12 4.78 -4.14 -26.26
CA PRO A 12 3.40 -4.60 -26.25
C PRO A 12 3.32 -5.82 -25.32
N PRO A 13 2.25 -5.97 -24.53
CA PRO A 13 1.93 -7.17 -23.81
C PRO A 13 1.45 -8.08 -24.94
N HIS A 14 2.39 -8.74 -25.60
CA HIS A 14 2.12 -10.12 -25.90
C HIS A 14 1.72 -10.76 -24.57
N GLY A 15 0.65 -11.53 -24.58
CA GLY A 15 0.01 -12.15 -23.42
C GLY A 15 0.90 -13.18 -22.75
N ASP A 16 2.12 -12.77 -22.40
CA ASP A 16 3.15 -13.57 -21.82
C ASP A 16 2.75 -13.76 -20.35
N SER A 17 2.44 -15.01 -20.02
CA SER A 17 2.16 -15.52 -18.67
C SER A 17 3.10 -14.97 -17.58
N HIS A 18 4.30 -14.52 -17.96
CA HIS A 18 5.27 -13.84 -17.12
C HIS A 18 4.72 -12.60 -16.39
N THR A 19 3.86 -11.79 -17.02
CA THR A 19 3.35 -10.55 -16.42
C THR A 19 2.42 -10.82 -15.24
N SER A 20 1.51 -11.79 -15.37
CA SER A 20 0.65 -12.25 -14.28
C SER A 20 1.46 -12.86 -13.14
N CYS A 21 2.48 -13.67 -13.45
CA CYS A 21 3.36 -14.25 -12.43
C CYS A 21 4.04 -13.18 -11.57
N VAL A 22 4.53 -12.10 -12.19
CA VAL A 22 5.15 -10.98 -11.45
C VAL A 22 4.14 -10.34 -10.50
N ALA A 23 2.91 -10.05 -10.95
CA ALA A 23 1.86 -9.44 -10.13
C ALA A 23 1.52 -10.30 -8.88
N PHE A 24 1.39 -11.63 -9.03
CA PHE A 24 1.14 -12.52 -7.89
C PHE A 24 2.33 -12.62 -6.94
N ILE A 25 3.55 -12.64 -7.47
CA ILE A 25 4.76 -12.64 -6.62
C ILE A 25 4.79 -11.37 -5.78
N VAL A 26 4.65 -10.19 -6.39
CA VAL A 26 4.69 -8.92 -5.63
C VAL A 26 3.51 -8.78 -4.67
N PHE A 27 2.33 -9.33 -5.00
CA PHE A 27 1.20 -9.42 -4.06
C PHE A 27 1.58 -10.21 -2.80
N ILE A 28 2.17 -11.40 -2.97
CA ILE A 28 2.64 -12.22 -1.84
C ILE A 28 3.67 -11.45 -1.02
N LEU A 29 4.62 -10.79 -1.69
CA LEU A 29 5.65 -9.97 -1.02
C LEU A 29 5.04 -8.80 -0.23
N ALA A 30 4.00 -8.15 -0.76
CA ALA A 30 3.30 -7.06 -0.11
C ALA A 30 2.54 -7.55 1.13
N ILE A 31 1.84 -8.68 1.05
CA ILE A 31 1.16 -9.32 2.21
C ILE A 31 2.17 -9.74 3.28
N VAL A 32 3.27 -10.38 2.89
CA VAL A 32 4.34 -10.74 3.83
C VAL A 32 4.89 -9.49 4.52
N SER A 33 5.15 -8.43 3.76
CA SER A 33 5.61 -7.14 4.30
C SER A 33 4.61 -6.53 5.28
N PHE A 34 3.31 -6.59 4.96
CA PHE A 34 2.22 -6.15 5.84
C PHE A 34 2.20 -6.91 7.17
N LEU A 35 2.22 -8.24 7.13
CA LEU A 35 2.16 -9.08 8.32
C LEU A 35 3.36 -8.84 9.24
N LEU A 36 4.55 -8.65 8.67
CA LEU A 36 5.77 -8.37 9.44
C LEU A 36 5.73 -7.00 10.13
N HIS A 37 5.14 -6.00 9.48
CA HIS A 37 5.07 -4.63 10.01
C HIS A 37 3.79 -4.35 10.80
N TRP A 38 2.86 -5.31 10.90
CA TRP A 38 1.60 -5.16 11.62
C TRP A 38 1.81 -4.64 13.06
N ARG A 39 2.83 -5.16 13.75
CA ARG A 39 3.15 -4.77 15.13
C ARG A 39 3.95 -3.47 15.26
N SER A 40 4.35 -2.84 14.15
CA SER A 40 5.05 -1.55 14.18
C SER A 40 4.12 -0.37 14.52
N HIS A 41 2.79 -0.57 14.46
CA HIS A 41 1.77 0.46 14.63
C HIS A 41 2.00 1.71 13.75
N ASN A 42 2.74 1.56 12.65
CA ASN A 42 2.92 2.62 11.65
C ASN A 42 1.75 2.57 10.65
N ILE A 43 0.62 3.18 11.04
CA ILE A 43 -0.64 3.15 10.27
C ILE A 43 -0.46 3.62 8.82
N PRO A 44 0.24 4.73 8.51
CA PRO A 44 0.48 5.13 7.12
C PRO A 44 1.19 4.06 6.29
N LEU A 45 2.21 3.42 6.85
CA LEU A 45 2.94 2.35 6.17
C LEU A 45 2.05 1.12 5.94
N LEU A 46 1.28 0.71 6.94
CA LEU A 46 0.34 -0.40 6.82
C LEU A 46 -0.74 -0.13 5.76
N SER A 47 -1.19 1.12 5.66
CA SER A 47 -2.11 1.57 4.62
C SER A 47 -1.50 1.43 3.21
N ILE A 48 -0.25 1.89 3.00
CA ILE A 48 0.45 1.70 1.72
C ILE A 48 0.50 0.21 1.36
N LEU A 49 0.91 -0.64 2.31
CA LEU A 49 1.07 -2.07 2.10
C LEU A 49 -0.23 -2.78 1.71
N ILE A 50 -1.35 -2.47 2.38
CA ILE A 50 -2.64 -3.11 2.06
C ILE A 50 -3.19 -2.63 0.71
N TRP A 51 -3.06 -1.34 0.38
CA TRP A 51 -3.50 -0.80 -0.91
C TRP A 51 -2.68 -1.35 -2.08
N LEU A 52 -1.36 -1.49 -1.90
CA LEU A 52 -0.50 -2.14 -2.89
C LEU A 52 -0.87 -3.61 -3.07
N ALA A 53 -1.05 -4.37 -1.99
CA ALA A 53 -1.44 -5.77 -2.08
C ALA A 53 -2.80 -5.95 -2.78
N LEU A 54 -3.82 -5.16 -2.43
CA LEU A 54 -5.12 -5.21 -3.10
C LEU A 54 -4.99 -4.89 -4.60
N SER A 55 -4.21 -3.87 -4.95
CA SER A 55 -4.02 -3.45 -6.33
C SER A 55 -3.26 -4.50 -7.15
N ASP A 56 -2.19 -5.08 -6.62
CA ASP A 56 -1.42 -6.15 -7.27
C ASP A 56 -2.28 -7.41 -7.50
N LEU A 57 -3.12 -7.79 -6.53
CA LEU A 57 -4.05 -8.90 -6.68
C LEU A 57 -5.04 -8.65 -7.83
N ILE A 58 -5.57 -7.42 -7.91
CA ILE A 58 -6.51 -7.03 -8.96
C ILE A 58 -5.81 -7.07 -10.33
N TYR A 59 -4.61 -6.51 -10.47
CA TYR A 59 -3.87 -6.55 -11.74
C TYR A 59 -3.49 -7.98 -12.15
N GLY A 60 -3.11 -8.82 -11.19
CA GLY A 60 -2.83 -10.25 -11.41
C GLY A 60 -4.05 -10.98 -11.97
N ILE A 61 -5.20 -10.87 -11.29
CA ILE A 61 -6.44 -11.53 -11.73
C ILE A 61 -6.93 -10.96 -13.08
N ASN A 62 -6.87 -9.64 -13.27
CA ASN A 62 -7.29 -9.01 -14.51
C ASN A 62 -6.44 -9.49 -15.70
N SER A 63 -5.11 -9.55 -15.54
CA SER A 63 -4.22 -10.03 -16.60
C SER A 63 -4.46 -11.51 -16.94
N MET A 64 -4.88 -12.34 -15.98
CA MET A 64 -5.23 -13.74 -16.25
C MET A 64 -6.56 -13.89 -17.00
N ILE A 65 -7.60 -13.16 -16.58
CA ILE A 65 -8.95 -13.31 -17.14
C ILE A 65 -9.03 -12.72 -18.56
N TRP A 66 -8.46 -11.54 -18.77
CA TRP A 66 -8.56 -10.78 -20.03
C TRP A 66 -7.30 -10.86 -20.89
N ASN A 67 -6.54 -11.95 -20.77
CA ASN A 67 -5.41 -12.20 -21.65
C ASN A 67 -5.90 -12.44 -23.08
N GLU A 68 -5.50 -11.57 -24.02
CA GLU A 68 -5.87 -11.66 -25.46
C GLU A 68 -7.38 -11.79 -25.71
N ASN A 69 -8.20 -11.27 -24.80
CA ASN A 69 -9.65 -11.29 -24.94
C ASN A 69 -10.33 -10.11 -24.22
N VAL A 70 -11.56 -9.82 -24.64
CA VAL A 70 -12.40 -8.76 -24.05
C VAL A 70 -13.78 -9.30 -23.66
N ASN A 71 -13.84 -10.58 -23.29
CA ASN A 71 -15.10 -11.23 -22.98
C ASN A 71 -15.78 -10.58 -21.78
N LEU A 72 -17.12 -10.48 -21.83
CA LEU A 72 -17.96 -9.94 -20.76
C LEU A 72 -18.18 -10.97 -19.64
N ILE A 73 -17.08 -11.45 -19.05
CA ILE A 73 -17.08 -12.38 -17.92
C ILE A 73 -16.75 -11.63 -16.62
N GLY A 74 -17.33 -12.06 -15.50
CA GLY A 74 -16.99 -11.46 -14.20
C GLY A 74 -17.46 -10.02 -14.00
N LEU A 75 -18.66 -9.64 -14.48
CA LEU A 75 -19.19 -8.29 -14.21
C LEU A 75 -19.17 -7.87 -12.72
N PRO A 76 -19.56 -8.74 -11.76
CA PRO A 76 -19.47 -8.38 -10.33
C PRO A 76 -18.03 -8.11 -9.87
N TRP A 77 -17.06 -8.79 -10.48
CA TRP A 77 -15.64 -8.54 -10.21
C TRP A 77 -15.24 -7.16 -10.71
N CYS A 78 -15.64 -6.76 -11.91
CA CYS A 78 -15.35 -5.41 -12.42
C CYS A 78 -16.01 -4.31 -11.57
N ASP A 79 -17.24 -4.49 -11.09
CA ASP A 79 -17.89 -3.49 -10.23
C ASP A 79 -17.11 -3.24 -8.94
N ILE A 80 -16.60 -4.31 -8.30
CA ILE A 80 -15.83 -4.20 -7.06
C ILE A 80 -14.44 -3.64 -7.35
N THR A 81 -13.74 -4.19 -8.33
CA THR A 81 -12.33 -3.86 -8.57
C THR A 81 -12.13 -2.46 -9.11
N THR A 82 -13.06 -1.94 -9.90
CA THR A 82 -12.96 -0.55 -10.39
C THR A 82 -13.05 0.46 -9.25
N LYS A 83 -13.91 0.21 -8.25
CA LYS A 83 -14.03 1.04 -7.04
C LYS A 83 -12.81 0.92 -6.13
N ILE A 84 -12.24 -0.28 -6.00
CA ILE A 84 -10.98 -0.47 -5.25
C ILE A 84 -9.82 0.25 -5.94
N LYS A 85 -9.70 0.13 -7.27
CA LYS A 85 -8.64 0.77 -8.05
C LYS A 85 -8.67 2.29 -7.93
N ILE A 86 -9.84 2.92 -8.11
CA ILE A 86 -9.95 4.38 -7.95
C ILE A 86 -9.68 4.82 -6.51
N GLY A 87 -10.10 4.00 -5.53
CA GLY A 87 -9.75 4.21 -4.13
C GLY A 87 -8.24 4.17 -3.89
N ALA A 88 -7.53 3.22 -4.52
CA ALA A 88 -6.08 3.09 -4.41
C ALA A 88 -5.34 4.29 -5.01
N ASP A 89 -5.81 4.82 -6.16
CA ASP A 89 -5.23 6.00 -6.83
C ASP A 89 -5.22 7.24 -5.92
N ILE A 90 -6.18 7.35 -5.00
CA ILE A 90 -6.27 8.44 -4.02
C ILE A 90 -5.55 8.09 -2.72
N ALA A 91 -5.80 6.87 -2.21
CA ALA A 91 -5.32 6.43 -0.90
C ALA A 91 -3.81 6.22 -0.83
N LEU A 92 -3.16 5.77 -1.91
CA LEU A 92 -1.71 5.60 -1.96
C LEU A 92 -0.97 6.93 -1.78
N PRO A 93 -1.20 7.98 -2.62
CA PRO A 93 -0.61 9.30 -2.40
C PRO A 93 -0.91 9.88 -1.00
N ALA A 94 -2.14 9.74 -0.52
CA ALA A 94 -2.53 10.23 0.80
C ALA A 94 -1.76 9.52 1.93
N SER A 95 -1.60 8.20 1.83
CA SER A 95 -0.81 7.41 2.79
C SER A 95 0.67 7.77 2.75
N ILE A 96 1.22 8.04 1.56
CA ILE A 96 2.61 8.51 1.39
C ILE A 96 2.80 9.88 2.04
N LEU A 97 1.85 10.82 1.86
CA LEU A 97 1.87 12.12 2.55
C LEU A 97 1.81 11.95 4.07
N ALA A 98 0.91 11.10 4.58
CA ALA A 98 0.82 10.82 6.01
C ALA A 98 2.12 10.22 6.57
N LEU A 99 2.78 9.35 5.80
CA LEU A 99 4.09 8.81 6.15
C LEU A 99 5.17 9.91 6.15
N ALA A 100 5.19 10.80 5.16
CA ALA A 100 6.11 11.93 5.07
C ALA A 100 5.95 12.89 6.25
N LEU A 101 4.70 13.21 6.65
CA LEU A 101 4.40 14.02 7.83
C LEU A 101 4.93 13.37 9.11
N ARG A 102 4.75 12.05 9.28
CA ARG A 102 5.28 11.32 10.43
C ARG A 102 6.81 11.37 10.49
N VAL A 103 7.48 11.14 9.35
CA VAL A 103 8.95 11.22 9.25
C VAL A 103 9.45 12.63 9.58
N TYR A 104 8.75 13.68 9.10
CA TYR A 104 9.05 15.07 9.40
C TYR A 104 8.83 15.42 10.89
N GLN A 105 7.75 14.95 11.51
CA GLN A 105 7.48 15.17 12.93
C GLN A 105 8.57 14.57 13.82
N ILE A 106 9.05 13.36 13.49
CA ILE A 106 10.13 12.70 14.24
C ILE A 106 11.42 13.52 14.21
N THR A 107 11.79 14.09 13.06
CA THR A 107 12.97 14.97 12.97
C THR A 107 12.72 16.26 13.73
N TRP A 108 11.57 16.91 13.53
CA TRP A 108 11.24 18.19 14.17
C TRP A 108 11.17 18.13 15.71
N GLN A 109 10.54 17.10 16.28
CA GLN A 109 10.40 16.96 17.74
C GLN A 109 11.75 16.71 18.41
N LYS A 110 12.58 15.83 17.82
CA LYS A 110 13.95 15.59 18.29
C LYS A 110 14.83 16.83 18.17
N THR A 111 14.53 17.75 17.24
CA THR A 111 15.21 19.03 17.10
C THR A 111 14.81 20.08 18.15
N ARG A 112 13.57 20.06 18.65
CA ARG A 112 13.02 21.16 19.47
C ARG A 112 12.90 20.85 20.96
N LEU A 113 12.72 19.59 21.36
CA LEU A 113 12.27 19.26 22.73
C LEU A 113 12.88 17.96 23.29
N ALA A 114 13.91 18.13 24.13
CA ALA A 114 14.32 17.15 25.13
C ALA A 114 13.45 17.19 26.41
N GLY A 115 12.18 17.64 26.35
CA GLY A 115 11.42 17.92 27.58
C GLY A 115 9.92 18.19 27.49
N LEU A 116 9.22 17.96 26.37
CA LEU A 116 7.76 17.99 26.37
C LEU A 116 7.22 16.64 25.90
N SER A 117 6.37 16.07 26.77
CA SER A 117 5.64 14.84 26.56
C SER A 117 4.98 14.81 25.17
N PRO A 118 5.09 13.71 24.42
CA PRO A 118 4.37 13.56 23.17
C PRO A 118 2.88 13.47 23.51
N THR A 119 2.08 14.43 23.07
CA THR A 119 0.65 14.16 22.93
C THR A 119 0.51 13.07 21.86
N PRO A 120 0.00 11.88 22.21
CA PRO A 120 -0.48 10.94 21.20
C PRO A 120 -1.72 11.58 20.56
N ASP A 121 -2.35 10.92 19.60
CA ASP A 121 -3.64 11.33 19.06
C ASP A 121 -3.53 12.41 17.98
N SER A 122 -2.93 11.98 16.88
CA SER A 122 -3.55 12.29 15.61
C SER A 122 -3.86 10.97 14.91
N HIS A 123 -5.08 10.49 15.16
CA HIS A 123 -5.74 9.39 14.47
C HIS A 123 -5.97 9.67 12.98
N HIS A 124 -5.09 10.41 12.29
CA HIS A 124 -5.13 10.63 10.85
C HIS A 124 -4.69 9.38 10.06
N GLY A 125 -5.09 8.18 10.53
CA GLY A 125 -5.18 6.95 9.73
C GLY A 125 -6.37 7.01 8.75
N LEU A 126 -6.73 8.22 8.32
CA LEU A 126 -7.81 8.54 7.39
C LEU A 126 -7.36 8.27 5.95
N SER A 127 -6.88 7.05 5.69
CA SER A 127 -6.64 6.56 4.34
C SER A 127 -7.33 5.23 4.06
N LEU A 128 -8.12 4.73 5.03
CA LEU A 128 -8.94 3.54 4.88
C LEU A 128 -10.40 3.86 4.48
N VAL A 129 -10.87 5.09 4.73
CA VAL A 129 -12.21 5.51 4.30
C VAL A 129 -12.08 6.18 2.95
N VAL A 130 -12.07 5.34 1.92
CA VAL A 130 -12.24 5.77 0.52
C VAL A 130 -13.56 6.53 0.43
N GLU A 131 -13.50 7.71 -0.14
CA GLU A 131 -14.65 8.49 -0.60
C GLU A 131 -15.28 7.77 -1.81
N SER A 132 -15.88 6.60 -1.58
CA SER A 132 -16.31 5.64 -2.61
C SER A 132 -17.60 6.04 -3.35
N GLY A 133 -17.99 7.30 -3.25
CA GLY A 133 -19.20 7.83 -3.89
C GLY A 133 -18.95 9.01 -4.82
N THR A 134 -17.88 9.79 -4.63
CA THR A 134 -17.62 10.99 -5.45
C THR A 134 -17.24 10.64 -6.88
N ASP A 135 -16.69 9.46 -7.10
CA ASP A 135 -16.38 8.97 -8.44
C ASP A 135 -17.64 8.77 -9.28
N THR A 136 -18.80 8.50 -8.66
CA THR A 136 -20.09 8.42 -9.37
C THR A 136 -20.42 9.72 -10.09
N ILE A 137 -20.07 10.89 -9.54
CA ILE A 137 -20.37 12.21 -10.15
C ILE A 137 -19.71 12.35 -11.53
N VAL A 138 -18.56 11.69 -11.71
CA VAL A 138 -17.68 11.84 -12.86
C VAL A 138 -17.55 10.54 -13.66
N GLN A 139 -18.37 9.54 -13.33
CA GLN A 139 -18.42 8.26 -14.00
C GLN A 139 -19.40 8.34 -15.17
N GLY A 140 -18.91 8.19 -16.41
CA GLY A 140 -19.77 8.27 -17.60
C GLY A 140 -20.60 7.01 -17.82
N HIS A 141 -19.96 5.84 -17.66
CA HIS A 141 -20.64 4.55 -17.74
C HIS A 141 -20.01 3.52 -16.79
N ARG A 142 -20.58 2.32 -16.74
CA ARG A 142 -20.34 1.34 -15.66
C ARG A 142 -18.86 1.02 -15.52
N PHE A 143 -18.22 0.57 -16.59
CA PHE A 143 -16.77 0.38 -16.68
C PHE A 143 -16.37 0.03 -18.10
N ASN A 144 -15.06 0.07 -18.34
CA ASN A 144 -14.40 -0.39 -19.55
C ASN A 144 -13.65 -1.70 -19.28
N ILE A 145 -13.68 -2.61 -20.24
CA ILE A 145 -12.79 -3.78 -20.29
C ILE A 145 -11.79 -3.53 -21.40
N TYR A 146 -10.52 -3.40 -21.04
CA TYR A 146 -9.41 -3.31 -21.99
C TYR A 146 -8.76 -4.68 -22.10
N GLU A 147 -8.51 -5.12 -23.33
CA GLU A 147 -7.73 -6.34 -23.59
C GLU A 147 -6.38 -6.28 -22.87
N ASN A 148 -5.94 -7.38 -22.26
CA ASN A 148 -4.71 -7.53 -21.46
C ASN A 148 -4.65 -6.76 -20.13
N PHE A 149 -5.46 -5.71 -19.93
CA PHE A 149 -5.47 -4.91 -18.70
C PHE A 149 -6.69 -5.17 -17.79
N GLY A 150 -7.79 -5.66 -18.37
CA GLY A 150 -9.06 -5.95 -17.68
C GLY A 150 -9.88 -4.71 -17.31
N CYS A 151 -10.61 -4.80 -16.20
CA CYS A 151 -11.60 -3.81 -15.78
C CYS A 151 -10.96 -2.46 -15.38
N ASN A 152 -11.51 -1.37 -15.90
CA ASN A 152 -11.12 0.00 -15.59
C ASN A 152 -12.36 0.90 -15.50
N LEU A 153 -12.33 1.88 -14.60
CA LEU A 153 -13.44 2.83 -14.44
C LEU A 153 -13.58 3.68 -15.71
N ALA A 154 -14.81 3.92 -16.14
CA ALA A 154 -15.09 4.81 -17.26
C ALA A 154 -15.30 6.25 -16.78
N ILE A 155 -14.21 7.00 -16.73
CA ILE A 155 -14.22 8.38 -16.26
C ILE A 155 -14.65 9.31 -17.40
N TYR A 156 -15.61 10.19 -17.12
CA TYR A 156 -16.03 11.24 -18.03
C TYR A 156 -15.05 12.42 -17.96
N LEU A 157 -14.20 12.55 -18.97
CA LEU A 157 -13.11 13.52 -19.02
C LEU A 157 -13.65 14.97 -19.04
N SER A 158 -13.70 15.61 -17.87
CA SER A 158 -14.35 16.89 -17.64
C SER A 158 -13.63 17.68 -16.55
N ILE A 159 -14.01 18.94 -16.34
CA ILE A 159 -13.42 19.75 -15.25
C ILE A 159 -13.69 19.11 -13.88
N PRO A 160 -14.91 18.64 -13.55
CA PRO A 160 -15.16 17.96 -12.29
C PRO A 160 -14.34 16.69 -12.10
N SER A 161 -14.12 15.87 -13.15
CA SER A 161 -13.27 14.67 -13.02
C SER A 161 -11.85 15.03 -12.61
N ASN A 162 -11.30 16.11 -13.16
CA ASN A 162 -9.96 16.57 -12.83
C ASN A 162 -9.87 17.05 -11.37
N LEU A 163 -10.85 17.82 -10.92
CA LEU A 163 -10.89 18.35 -9.55
C LEU A 163 -11.02 17.24 -8.50
N ILE A 164 -11.81 16.20 -8.79
CA ILE A 164 -12.13 15.14 -7.84
C ILE A 164 -11.07 14.03 -7.86
N LEU A 165 -10.64 13.59 -9.04
CA LEU A 165 -9.80 12.39 -9.17
C LEU A 165 -8.32 12.70 -9.41
N ASP A 166 -7.98 13.80 -10.10
CA ASP A 166 -6.62 14.03 -10.58
C ASP A 166 -5.84 15.00 -9.69
N ILE A 167 -6.48 16.09 -9.24
CA ILE A 167 -5.83 17.11 -8.41
C ILE A 167 -5.46 16.63 -7.01
N PRO A 168 -6.33 15.92 -6.25
CA PRO A 168 -5.98 15.53 -4.88
C PRO A 168 -4.73 14.63 -4.79
N PRO A 169 -4.56 13.59 -5.63
CA PRO A 169 -3.33 12.79 -5.68
C PRO A 169 -2.07 13.61 -6.01
N LEU A 170 -2.19 14.59 -6.91
CA LEU A 170 -1.09 15.50 -7.27
C LEU A 170 -0.68 16.40 -6.10
N ILE A 171 -1.65 17.01 -5.42
CA ILE A 171 -1.40 17.84 -4.23
C ILE A 171 -0.76 16.99 -3.13
N ALA A 172 -1.31 15.81 -2.87
CA ALA A 172 -0.78 14.90 -1.85
C ALA A 172 0.68 14.51 -2.14
N SER A 173 0.98 14.18 -3.41
CA SER A 173 2.36 13.85 -3.82
C SER A 173 3.31 15.04 -3.71
N ALA A 174 2.87 16.24 -4.11
CA ALA A 174 3.68 17.46 -3.98
C ALA A 174 3.97 17.80 -2.51
N LEU A 175 2.96 17.75 -1.65
CA LEU A 175 3.13 17.96 -0.21
C LEU A 175 4.04 16.89 0.40
N ALA A 176 3.91 15.63 0.01
CA ALA A 176 4.76 14.55 0.50
C ALA A 176 6.24 14.82 0.18
N LEU A 177 6.54 15.25 -1.05
CA LEU A 177 7.90 15.64 -1.46
C LEU A 177 8.44 16.84 -0.66
N ILE A 178 7.62 17.85 -0.40
CA ILE A 178 8.00 19.00 0.42
C ILE A 178 8.36 18.56 1.84
N TYR A 179 7.49 17.81 2.52
CA TYR A 179 7.72 17.36 3.89
C TYR A 179 8.90 16.38 3.99
N CYS A 180 9.06 15.46 3.04
CA CYS A 180 10.23 14.59 2.96
C CYS A 180 11.52 15.37 2.76
N SER A 181 11.52 16.41 1.91
CA SER A 181 12.69 17.25 1.68
C SER A 181 13.07 18.03 2.94
N LEU A 182 12.08 18.57 3.66
CA LEU A 182 12.31 19.24 4.94
C LEU A 182 12.84 18.26 6.01
N ALA A 183 12.30 17.04 6.07
CA ALA A 183 12.78 16.01 6.98
C ALA A 183 14.23 15.64 6.69
N LEU A 184 14.59 15.49 5.40
CA LEU A 184 15.95 15.19 4.96
C LEU A 184 16.93 16.30 5.32
N VAL A 185 16.57 17.58 5.11
CA VAL A 185 17.40 18.73 5.47
C VAL A 185 17.62 18.79 6.98
N ASN A 186 16.56 18.57 7.78
CA ASN A 186 16.66 18.55 9.23
C ASN A 186 17.56 17.40 9.72
N PHE A 187 17.39 16.22 9.14
CA PHE A 187 18.21 15.06 9.43
C PHE A 187 19.68 15.30 9.08
N ALA A 188 19.97 15.82 7.88
CA ALA A 188 21.34 16.12 7.43
C ALA A 188 22.03 17.16 8.32
N ARG A 189 21.31 18.21 8.74
CA ARG A 189 21.85 19.26 9.64
C ARG A 189 22.17 18.74 11.05
N GLN A 190 21.49 17.69 11.49
CA GLN A 190 21.53 17.25 12.90
C GLN A 190 21.96 15.80 13.07
N HIS A 191 22.51 15.18 12.03
CA HIS A 191 22.95 13.78 12.02
C HIS A 191 23.87 13.45 13.21
N HIS A 192 24.77 14.36 13.58
CA HIS A 192 25.65 14.19 14.74
C HIS A 192 24.91 14.22 16.08
N VAL A 193 23.91 15.07 16.24
CA VAL A 193 23.09 15.16 17.46
C VAL A 193 22.12 13.97 17.53
N PHE A 194 21.58 13.54 16.40
CA PHE A 194 20.66 12.41 16.30
C PHE A 194 21.34 11.09 16.65
N SER A 195 22.53 10.83 16.11
CA SER A 195 23.32 9.63 16.45
C SER A 195 23.76 9.61 17.92
N GLN A 196 23.95 10.77 18.55
CA GLN A 196 24.21 10.87 19.99
C GLN A 196 22.94 10.62 20.83
N LEU A 197 21.82 11.26 20.48
CA LEU A 197 20.54 11.10 21.20
C LEU A 197 19.96 9.67 21.05
N ALA A 198 20.13 9.03 19.90
CA ALA A 198 19.72 7.65 19.67
C ALA A 198 20.50 6.64 20.53
N ARG A 199 21.74 6.97 20.92
CA ARG A 199 22.56 6.14 21.83
C ARG A 199 22.20 6.34 23.31
N VAL A 200 21.74 7.53 23.67
CA VAL A 200 21.41 7.88 25.07
C VAL A 200 19.96 7.54 25.42
N SER A 201 19.05 7.61 24.45
CA SER A 201 17.64 7.25 24.64
C SER A 201 17.43 5.74 24.48
N GLN A 202 17.50 5.01 25.59
CA GLN A 202 17.13 3.57 25.63
C GLN A 202 15.63 3.30 25.39
N ASN A 203 14.81 4.37 25.30
CA ASN A 203 13.34 4.29 25.21
C ASN A 203 12.78 4.72 23.84
N THR A 204 13.62 4.92 22.82
CA THR A 204 13.14 5.22 21.46
C THR A 204 13.13 3.95 20.62
N ASP A 205 11.93 3.41 20.38
CA ASP A 205 11.63 2.17 19.62
C ASP A 205 12.12 2.11 18.16
N LEU A 206 12.85 3.11 17.65
CA LEU A 206 13.36 3.13 16.27
C LEU A 206 14.88 3.35 16.22
N SER A 207 15.60 2.34 15.71
CA SER A 207 17.02 2.43 15.40
C SER A 207 17.28 3.44 14.27
N GLU A 208 18.41 4.14 14.32
CA GLU A 208 18.86 5.09 13.28
C GLU A 208 18.79 4.52 11.84
N PRO A 209 19.28 3.30 11.55
CA PRO A 209 19.17 2.73 10.20
C PRO A 209 17.71 2.45 9.79
N ALA A 210 16.84 2.03 10.71
CA ALA A 210 15.43 1.81 10.41
C ALA A 210 14.72 3.12 10.03
N TYR A 211 15.08 4.23 10.70
CA TYR A 211 14.56 5.55 10.37
C TYR A 211 15.01 6.05 9.00
N ILE A 212 16.32 5.97 8.70
CA ILE A 212 16.87 6.39 7.40
C ILE A 212 16.20 5.62 6.27
N ARG A 213 16.01 4.31 6.46
CA ARG A 213 15.34 3.43 5.49
C ARG A 213 13.89 3.86 5.24
N LEU A 214 13.15 4.19 6.29
CA LEU A 214 11.78 4.67 6.18
C LEU A 214 11.71 6.02 5.45
N MET A 215 12.62 6.94 5.76
CA MET A 215 12.72 8.25 5.09
C MET A 215 13.04 8.10 3.60
N SER A 216 14.04 7.29 3.27
CA SER A 216 14.43 7.01 1.88
C SER A 216 13.32 6.33 1.08
N LEU A 217 12.61 5.36 1.68
CA LEU A 217 11.45 4.73 1.07
C LEU A 217 10.34 5.75 0.78
N THR A 218 10.06 6.64 1.75
CA THR A 218 9.00 7.65 1.59
C THR A 218 9.34 8.64 0.47
N LEU A 219 10.60 9.08 0.39
CA LEU A 219 11.07 9.95 -0.69
C LEU A 219 10.96 9.25 -2.05
N LEU A 220 11.42 8.00 -2.13
CA LEU A 220 11.36 7.21 -3.36
C LEU A 220 9.92 7.02 -3.84
N LEU A 221 9.01 6.61 -2.95
CA LEU A 221 7.60 6.45 -3.26
C LEU A 221 6.93 7.77 -3.64
N GLY A 222 7.27 8.87 -2.96
CA GLY A 222 6.76 10.21 -3.29
C GLY A 222 7.18 10.66 -4.69
N VAL A 223 8.46 10.50 -5.05
CA VAL A 223 8.98 10.84 -6.39
C VAL A 223 8.36 9.94 -7.44
N TRP A 224 8.31 8.62 -7.18
CA TRP A 224 7.73 7.64 -8.09
C TRP A 224 6.26 7.94 -8.38
N ASN A 225 5.46 8.20 -7.34
CA ASN A 225 4.04 8.48 -7.48
C ASN A 225 3.80 9.80 -8.25
N ALA A 226 4.56 10.86 -7.92
CA ALA A 226 4.48 12.12 -8.65
C ALA A 226 4.81 11.94 -10.14
N LEU A 227 5.82 11.12 -10.47
CA LEU A 227 6.19 10.81 -11.84
C LEU A 227 5.10 10.02 -12.58
N VAL A 228 4.56 8.97 -11.97
CA VAL A 228 3.51 8.12 -12.55
C VAL A 228 2.23 8.93 -12.79
N ILE A 229 1.77 9.69 -11.79
CA ILE A 229 0.56 10.51 -11.93
C ILE A 229 0.77 11.58 -13.01
N SER A 230 1.89 12.30 -12.98
CA SER A 230 2.14 13.37 -13.96
C SER A 230 2.24 12.82 -15.40
N SER A 231 2.90 11.67 -15.59
CA SER A 231 3.08 11.08 -16.92
C SER A 231 1.79 10.48 -17.49
N THR A 232 1.00 9.78 -16.68
CA THR A 232 -0.30 9.23 -17.09
C THR A 232 -1.26 10.35 -17.50
N LYS A 233 -1.34 11.43 -16.72
CA LYS A 233 -2.26 12.54 -16.97
C LYS A 233 -1.79 13.50 -18.07
N ALA A 234 -0.48 13.66 -18.27
CA ALA A 234 0.05 14.46 -19.37
C ALA A 234 -0.43 13.98 -20.74
N SER A 235 -0.46 12.66 -20.97
CA SER A 235 -0.94 12.09 -22.24
C SER A 235 -2.41 12.44 -22.51
N THR A 236 -3.24 12.38 -21.47
CA THR A 236 -4.68 12.69 -21.52
C THR A 236 -4.95 14.17 -21.75
N TYR A 237 -4.20 15.08 -21.11
CA TYR A 237 -4.47 16.52 -21.24
C TYR A 237 -3.82 17.18 -22.46
N CYS A 238 -2.68 16.68 -22.94
CA CYS A 238 -2.04 17.22 -24.13
C CYS A 238 -2.81 16.90 -25.41
N ASN A 239 -3.51 15.76 -25.43
CA ASN A 239 -4.13 15.22 -26.65
C ASN A 239 -5.65 15.07 -26.52
N GLY A 240 -6.18 14.97 -25.30
CA GLY A 240 -7.61 14.82 -25.03
C GLY A 240 -8.35 16.16 -25.06
N ARG A 241 -9.63 16.10 -25.41
CA ARG A 241 -10.55 17.23 -25.31
C ARG A 241 -11.38 17.07 -24.05
N LEU A 242 -11.38 18.10 -23.19
CA LEU A 242 -12.30 18.16 -22.06
C LEU A 242 -13.73 18.29 -22.59
N LEU A 243 -14.61 17.44 -22.10
CA LEU A 243 -16.04 17.50 -22.38
C LEU A 243 -16.73 18.38 -21.32
N PRO A 244 -17.75 19.17 -21.71
CA PRO A 244 -18.51 19.97 -20.76
C PRO A 244 -19.31 19.06 -19.84
N TRP A 245 -19.21 19.28 -18.52
CA TRP A 245 -20.07 18.62 -17.54
C TRP A 245 -21.36 19.43 -17.43
N THR A 246 -22.44 18.96 -18.06
CA THR A 246 -23.69 19.69 -18.31
C THR A 246 -24.73 19.42 -17.22
N THR A 247 -25.41 18.26 -17.28
CA THR A 247 -26.41 17.81 -16.31
C THR A 247 -26.12 16.38 -15.90
N TRP A 248 -26.67 15.97 -14.76
CA TRP A 248 -26.56 14.60 -14.28
C TRP A 248 -27.06 13.59 -15.33
N ASP A 249 -28.24 13.87 -15.92
CA ASP A 249 -28.88 12.97 -16.88
C ASP A 249 -28.10 12.82 -18.19
N ASP A 250 -27.41 13.88 -18.64
CA ASP A 250 -26.59 13.84 -19.87
C ASP A 250 -25.35 12.97 -19.67
N VAL A 251 -24.62 13.22 -18.58
CA VAL A 251 -23.39 12.48 -18.24
C VAL A 251 -23.66 11.00 -17.95
N HIS A 252 -24.82 10.68 -17.35
CA HIS A 252 -25.20 9.32 -16.96
C HIS A 252 -26.20 8.64 -17.91
N SER A 253 -26.47 9.24 -19.07
CA SER A 253 -27.47 8.75 -20.04
C SER A 253 -27.26 7.28 -20.46
N PHE A 254 -26.00 6.82 -20.47
CA PHE A 254 -25.61 5.46 -20.84
C PHE A 254 -24.92 4.70 -19.70
N PHE A 255 -25.29 5.00 -18.46
CA PHE A 255 -24.56 4.52 -17.30
C PHE A 255 -24.37 2.99 -17.25
N TRP A 256 -25.38 2.21 -17.65
CA TRP A 256 -25.34 0.75 -17.56
C TRP A 256 -24.54 0.05 -18.66
N ILE A 257 -24.03 0.80 -19.65
CA ILE A 257 -23.24 0.23 -20.74
C ILE A 257 -21.88 -0.23 -20.21
N VAL A 258 -21.49 -1.43 -20.63
CA VAL A 258 -20.13 -1.95 -20.46
C VAL A 258 -19.46 -1.90 -21.83
N SER A 259 -18.39 -1.12 -21.94
CA SER A 259 -17.64 -1.00 -23.20
C SER A 259 -16.41 -1.90 -23.18
N THR A 260 -16.17 -2.60 -24.30
CA THR A 260 -15.02 -3.49 -24.48
C THR A 260 -14.11 -2.94 -25.57
N TYR A 261 -12.80 -2.94 -25.32
CA TYR A 261 -11.82 -2.37 -26.24
C TYR A 261 -10.67 -3.36 -26.48
N PRO A 262 -10.67 -4.03 -27.65
CA PRO A 262 -9.48 -4.73 -28.14
C PRO A 262 -8.30 -3.76 -28.28
N THR A 263 -7.08 -4.22 -28.01
CA THR A 263 -5.85 -3.41 -28.02
C THR A 263 -5.68 -2.63 -29.32
N ALA A 264 -6.09 -3.23 -30.45
CA ALA A 264 -5.98 -2.63 -31.78
C ALA A 264 -6.80 -1.35 -31.97
N VAL A 265 -7.86 -1.14 -31.19
CA VAL A 265 -8.77 0.02 -31.33
C VAL A 265 -8.61 1.05 -30.20
N ILE A 266 -7.78 0.77 -29.19
CA ILE A 266 -7.54 1.71 -28.08
C ILE A 266 -6.76 2.93 -28.60
N PRO A 267 -7.23 4.17 -28.36
CA PRO A 267 -6.47 5.38 -28.68
C PRO A 267 -5.08 5.36 -28.04
N ARG A 268 -4.06 5.89 -28.75
CA ARG A 268 -2.65 5.81 -28.30
C ARG A 268 -2.43 6.45 -26.93
N GLU A 269 -3.18 7.50 -26.63
CA GLU A 269 -3.11 8.26 -25.39
C GLU A 269 -3.55 7.38 -24.22
N VAL A 270 -4.72 6.75 -24.34
CA VAL A 270 -5.28 5.82 -23.34
C VAL A 270 -4.36 4.62 -23.19
N LEU A 271 -3.91 4.05 -24.30
CA LEU A 271 -3.04 2.88 -24.31
C LEU A 271 -1.69 3.17 -23.62
N SER A 272 -1.09 4.33 -23.87
CA SER A 272 0.15 4.75 -23.19
C SER A 272 -0.04 4.92 -21.68
N GLY A 273 -1.18 5.49 -21.26
CA GLY A 273 -1.54 5.61 -19.86
C GLY A 273 -1.68 4.26 -19.17
N LEU A 274 -2.33 3.29 -19.82
CA LEU A 274 -2.47 1.91 -19.33
C LEU A 274 -1.10 1.22 -19.16
N TYR A 275 -0.19 1.41 -20.12
CA TYR A 275 1.15 0.83 -20.01
C TYR A 275 2.03 1.46 -18.94
N ILE A 276 1.81 2.72 -18.61
CA ILE A 276 2.54 3.39 -17.53
C ILE A 276 1.95 3.00 -16.17
N SER A 277 0.63 2.98 -16.05
CA SER A 277 -0.06 2.72 -14.79
C SER A 277 0.02 1.26 -14.35
N TRP A 278 -0.05 0.30 -15.28
CA TRP A 278 -0.05 -1.13 -14.96
C TRP A 278 1.21 -1.58 -14.20
N PRO A 279 2.45 -1.33 -14.67
CA PRO A 279 3.65 -1.72 -13.93
C PRO A 279 3.94 -0.83 -12.71
N ALA A 280 3.28 0.34 -12.59
CA ALA A 280 3.55 1.28 -11.52
C ALA A 280 3.30 0.70 -10.12
N VAL A 281 2.26 -0.12 -9.98
CA VAL A 281 1.89 -0.74 -8.70
C VAL A 281 2.87 -1.87 -8.34
N PRO A 282 3.17 -2.86 -9.21
CA PRO A 282 4.19 -3.86 -8.92
C PRO A 282 5.56 -3.27 -8.58
N ILE A 283 5.99 -2.21 -9.30
CA ILE A 283 7.25 -1.52 -9.02
C ILE A 283 7.21 -0.86 -7.63
N SER A 284 6.09 -0.25 -7.23
CA SER A 284 5.92 0.34 -5.90
C SER A 284 6.01 -0.73 -4.80
N SER A 285 5.40 -1.90 -5.02
CA SER A 285 5.50 -3.05 -4.11
C SER A 285 6.93 -3.57 -3.99
N LEU A 286 7.68 -3.60 -5.09
CA LEU A 286 9.10 -3.97 -5.07
C LEU A 286 9.96 -2.94 -4.31
N PHE A 287 9.68 -1.64 -4.43
CA PHE A 287 10.37 -0.63 -3.62
C PHE A 287 10.12 -0.85 -2.14
N VAL A 288 8.86 -1.01 -1.74
CA VAL A 288 8.48 -1.28 -0.36
C VAL A 288 9.19 -2.55 0.15
N PHE A 289 9.07 -3.66 -0.58
CA PHE A 289 9.72 -4.92 -0.21
C PHE A 289 11.25 -4.79 -0.13
N GLY A 290 11.90 -4.18 -1.13
CA GLY A 290 13.35 -4.02 -1.16
C GLY A 290 13.89 -3.23 0.04
N PHE A 291 13.20 -2.15 0.41
CA PHE A 291 13.54 -1.39 1.61
C PHE A 291 13.26 -2.18 2.90
N PHE A 292 12.27 -3.06 2.98
CA PHE A 292 12.00 -3.84 4.20
C PHE A 292 12.81 -5.13 4.33
N ALA A 293 13.10 -5.81 3.22
CA ALA A 293 13.91 -7.02 3.17
C ALA A 293 15.39 -6.75 3.52
N CYS A 294 15.88 -5.52 3.27
CA CYS A 294 17.25 -5.11 3.58
C CYS A 294 17.48 -4.80 5.08
N GLY A 295 16.46 -4.91 5.94
CA GLY A 295 16.63 -4.72 7.38
C GLY A 295 17.18 -5.95 8.08
N THR A 296 18.38 -5.87 8.64
CA THR A 296 19.01 -6.95 9.44
C THR A 296 18.11 -7.49 10.56
N GLU A 297 17.39 -6.61 11.26
CA GLU A 297 16.45 -6.95 12.33
C GLU A 297 15.18 -7.68 11.83
N VAL A 298 14.80 -7.45 10.58
CA VAL A 298 13.62 -8.09 9.93
C VAL A 298 14.02 -9.41 9.32
N MET A 299 15.23 -9.52 8.77
CA MET A 299 15.77 -10.75 8.20
C MET A 299 15.88 -11.87 9.24
N GLU A 300 16.29 -11.56 10.48
CA GLU A 300 16.31 -12.52 11.58
C GLU A 300 14.89 -13.00 11.95
N ARG A 301 13.92 -12.10 12.03
CA ARG A 301 12.51 -12.44 12.30
C ARG A 301 11.86 -13.21 11.14
N GLN A 302 12.20 -12.87 9.90
CA GLN A 302 11.77 -13.57 8.68
C GLN A 302 12.37 -14.98 8.63
N CYS A 303 13.66 -15.14 8.89
CA CYS A 303 14.29 -16.46 9.00
C CYS A 303 13.67 -17.28 10.14
N ALA A 304 13.38 -16.67 11.29
CA ALA A 304 12.72 -17.36 12.40
C ALA A 304 11.28 -17.80 12.06
N SER A 305 10.48 -16.92 11.44
CA SER A 305 9.11 -17.21 11.05
C SER A 305 9.01 -18.17 9.86
N ALA A 306 9.93 -18.10 8.91
CA ALA A 306 10.02 -19.04 7.80
C ALA A 306 10.46 -20.43 8.27
N ARG A 307 11.37 -20.51 9.26
CA ARG A 307 11.73 -21.78 9.91
C ARG A 307 10.57 -22.36 10.70
N SER A 308 9.79 -21.57 11.43
CA SER A 308 8.63 -22.09 12.17
C SER A 308 7.51 -22.57 11.25
N LEU A 309 7.23 -21.86 10.16
CA LEU A 309 6.28 -22.31 9.13
C LEU A 309 6.82 -23.56 8.39
N GLY A 310 8.10 -23.60 8.04
CA GLY A 310 8.74 -24.77 7.45
C GLY A 310 8.69 -25.99 8.39
N GLN A 311 8.90 -25.80 9.68
CA GLN A 311 8.78 -26.86 10.69
C GLN A 311 7.33 -27.31 10.93
N ALA A 312 6.34 -26.41 10.81
CA ALA A 312 4.93 -26.79 10.89
C ALA A 312 4.48 -27.59 9.65
N PHE A 313 4.98 -27.25 8.46
CA PHE A 313 4.71 -27.99 7.23
C PHE A 313 5.46 -29.33 7.17
N VAL A 314 6.70 -29.41 7.67
CA VAL A 314 7.48 -30.65 7.72
C VAL A 314 7.06 -31.56 8.89
N GLY A 315 6.70 -30.98 10.03
CA GLY A 315 6.24 -31.71 11.23
C GLY A 315 4.85 -32.34 11.11
N SER A 316 4.11 -32.02 10.05
CA SER A 316 2.81 -32.62 9.73
C SER A 316 2.94 -33.93 8.93
N GLY A 317 4.15 -34.33 8.51
CA GLY A 317 4.40 -35.42 7.55
C GLY A 317 4.83 -36.77 8.12
N THR A 318 5.13 -36.91 9.41
CA THR A 318 5.57 -38.21 9.98
C THR A 318 5.10 -38.37 11.42
N ARG A 319 3.88 -38.90 11.60
CA ARG A 319 3.46 -39.55 12.84
C ARG A 319 3.40 -41.06 12.63
N SER A 320 4.56 -41.69 12.51
CA SER A 320 4.69 -43.12 12.78
C SER A 320 4.82 -43.30 14.29
N GLN A 321 3.82 -43.93 14.91
CA GLN A 321 3.89 -44.42 16.28
C GLN A 321 5.09 -45.36 16.46
N PRO A 322 5.74 -45.36 17.63
CA PRO A 322 6.25 -46.59 18.18
C PRO A 322 5.52 -46.96 19.47
N ALA A 323 5.41 -48.28 19.61
CA ALA A 323 4.69 -49.02 20.61
C ALA A 323 5.25 -48.85 22.04
N SER A 324 4.35 -49.18 22.96
CA SER A 324 4.51 -49.40 24.40
C SER A 324 5.80 -50.10 24.85
N VAL A 325 6.48 -49.50 25.84
CA VAL A 325 7.10 -50.23 26.98
C VAL A 325 6.91 -49.38 28.23
N GLU A 326 6.49 -50.06 29.29
CA GLU A 326 6.04 -49.61 30.60
C GLU A 326 7.22 -49.63 31.60
N SER A 327 7.30 -48.63 32.49
CA SER A 327 7.54 -48.81 33.95
C SER A 327 7.76 -47.46 34.66
N GLU A 328 6.88 -47.18 35.62
CA GLU A 328 7.12 -46.70 37.02
C GLU A 328 8.15 -45.58 37.27
N ASP A 329 7.95 -44.55 38.10
CA ASP A 329 6.94 -44.19 39.10
C ASP A 329 7.30 -42.77 39.61
N LYS A 330 6.36 -42.11 40.31
CA LYS A 330 6.44 -40.90 41.17
C LYS A 330 5.86 -39.57 40.69
N SER A 331 4.91 -39.14 41.53
CA SER A 331 4.57 -37.77 41.92
C SER A 331 3.40 -37.10 41.19
N GLN A 332 2.21 -37.60 41.48
CA GLN A 332 1.01 -36.75 41.60
C GLN A 332 1.18 -35.75 42.75
N SER A 333 0.49 -34.60 42.64
CA SER A 333 0.41 -33.48 43.59
C SER A 333 1.35 -32.32 43.29
N THR A 334 0.93 -31.42 42.40
CA THR A 334 1.07 -29.96 42.54
C THR A 334 0.37 -29.24 41.37
N THR A 335 -0.95 -29.38 41.28
CA THR A 335 -1.81 -28.60 40.37
C THR A 335 -2.86 -27.76 41.12
N GLU A 336 -2.62 -27.45 42.40
CA GLU A 336 -3.51 -26.61 43.22
C GLU A 336 -2.84 -25.37 43.85
N SER A 337 -1.69 -24.90 43.33
CA SER A 337 -0.97 -23.75 43.92
C SER A 337 -0.83 -22.52 43.01
N ALA A 338 -1.72 -22.34 42.03
CA ALA A 338 -1.70 -21.16 41.15
C ALA A 338 -3.02 -20.36 41.12
N PHE A 339 -4.05 -20.78 41.87
CA PHE A 339 -5.38 -20.14 41.84
C PHE A 339 -5.77 -19.42 43.16
N SER A 340 -4.85 -19.26 44.11
CA SER A 340 -5.12 -18.61 45.41
C SER A 340 -4.50 -17.22 45.60
N LEU A 341 -3.87 -16.63 44.56
CA LEU A 341 -3.16 -15.34 44.69
C LEU A 341 -3.83 -14.14 43.97
N ILE A 342 -5.10 -14.26 43.56
CA ILE A 342 -5.85 -13.16 42.89
C ILE A 342 -7.07 -12.67 43.70
N SER A 343 -7.28 -13.14 44.95
CA SER A 343 -8.47 -12.77 45.75
C SER A 343 -8.17 -12.04 47.08
N GLN A 344 -7.12 -11.22 47.15
CA GLN A 344 -6.96 -10.28 48.27
C GLN A 344 -6.31 -8.98 47.76
N THR A 345 -7.12 -8.03 47.33
CA THR A 345 -6.89 -6.56 47.41
C THR A 345 -8.08 -5.81 46.81
N VAL A 346 -9.27 -5.98 47.40
CA VAL A 346 -10.37 -5.03 47.26
C VAL A 346 -10.98 -4.84 48.65
N GLY A 347 -10.87 -3.63 49.18
CA GLY A 347 -11.62 -3.18 50.36
C GLY A 347 -10.74 -2.52 51.41
N ASP A 348 -10.53 -1.21 51.30
CA ASP A 348 -10.73 -0.31 52.44
C ASP A 348 -10.73 1.17 51.99
N TYR A 349 -11.87 1.83 52.20
CA TYR A 349 -12.07 3.27 52.07
C TYR A 349 -12.54 3.76 53.45
N PRO A 350 -11.83 4.67 54.14
CA PRO A 350 -12.33 5.21 55.40
C PRO A 350 -13.26 6.39 55.16
N ARG A 351 -14.40 6.37 55.88
CA ARG A 351 -15.25 7.53 56.09
C ARG A 351 -14.54 8.52 57.01
N HIS A 352 -14.56 9.80 56.65
CA HIS A 352 -14.48 10.87 57.63
C HIS A 352 -15.78 11.69 57.58
N THR A 353 -16.27 11.91 58.80
CA THR A 353 -17.33 12.81 59.27
C THR A 353 -17.21 14.23 58.78
#